data_AF-P53965-F1
#
_entry.id   AF-P53965-F1
#
_cell.length_a   1.000
_cell.length_b   1.000
_cell.length_c   1.000
_cell.angle_alpha   90.00
_cell.angle_beta   90.00
_cell.angle_gamma   90.00
#
_symmetry.space_group_name_H-M   'P 1'
#
loop_
_entity.id
_entity.type
_entity.pdbx_description
1 polymer ?
#
loop_
_entity_poly.entity_id
_entity_poly.type
_entity_poly.pdbx_seq_one_letter_code
_entity_poly.pdbx_strand_id
1 'polypeptide(L)'
;MGLYQAKNDEGSDPKSSSKIDDLIENEAEIIRLIKEDGKLLIDNGDGRDIHNIIQEDKLLSVEFNEVLKRFHGEEKSDIPRKEFDEDEDDGYDSNEHHQKTIEVMNTLNHVINKEVIPPENFSHVVGEIYRSSFPRQENFSFLHERLKLKSILVLIPEEYPQENLNFLKLTGIKLYQVGMSGNKEPFVNIPSHLLTKALEIVLNPANQPILIHCNRGKHRTGCLIGCIRKLQNWSLTMIFDEYRRFAFPKARALDQQFIEMYDDDEIKRIASKNNWLPLQW
;
A
#
# COMPACT_ATOMS: atom_id res chain seq x y z
N MET A 1 51.90 -64.22 11.96
CA MET A 1 51.39 -63.36 13.04
C MET A 1 51.60 -61.93 12.62
N GLY A 2 50.53 -61.17 12.44
CA GLY A 2 50.57 -59.78 12.02
C GLY A 2 50.97 -58.84 13.17
N LEU A 3 51.68 -57.78 12.82
CA LEU A 3 51.85 -56.56 13.61
C LEU A 3 51.72 -55.39 12.64
N TYR A 4 50.55 -54.75 12.67
CA TYR A 4 50.34 -53.42 12.10
C TYR A 4 51.01 -52.41 13.03
N GLN A 5 51.93 -51.61 12.50
CA GLN A 5 52.42 -50.38 13.12
C GLN A 5 51.67 -49.20 12.49
N ALA A 6 50.99 -48.43 13.32
CA ALA A 6 50.43 -47.13 12.97
C ALA A 6 51.52 -46.06 13.16
N LYS A 7 51.72 -45.20 12.17
CA LYS A 7 52.36 -43.88 12.32
C LYS A 7 51.57 -42.85 11.52
N ASN A 8 51.34 -41.74 12.22
CA ASN A 8 50.54 -40.57 11.89
C ASN A 8 50.94 -39.91 10.57
N ASP A 9 49.94 -39.58 9.75
CA ASP A 9 50.02 -38.47 8.79
C ASP A 9 49.15 -37.32 9.33
N GLU A 10 49.81 -36.22 9.67
CA GLU A 10 49.21 -34.92 9.90
C GLU A 10 48.83 -34.32 8.53
N GLY A 11 47.57 -34.50 8.12
CA GLY A 11 46.97 -33.81 6.99
C GLY A 11 46.11 -32.64 7.48
N SER A 12 46.60 -31.42 7.27
CA SER A 12 45.86 -30.18 7.49
C SER A 12 44.73 -30.04 6.45
N ASP A 13 43.48 -30.23 6.86
CA ASP A 13 42.31 -29.85 6.06
C ASP A 13 42.03 -28.33 6.21
N PRO A 14 41.96 -27.56 5.12
CA PRO A 14 41.50 -26.18 5.18
C PRO A 14 40.00 -26.18 5.50
N LYS A 15 39.65 -25.58 6.63
CA LYS A 15 38.27 -25.35 7.09
C LYS A 15 37.42 -24.82 5.94
N SER A 16 36.39 -25.58 5.57
CA SER A 16 35.31 -25.10 4.71
C SER A 16 34.59 -23.95 5.42
N SER A 17 34.89 -22.71 5.02
CA SER A 17 34.03 -21.55 5.31
C SER A 17 32.62 -21.91 4.85
N SER A 18 31.65 -21.83 5.75
CA SER A 18 30.27 -22.10 5.37
C SER A 18 29.74 -20.90 4.59
N LYS A 19 28.85 -21.10 3.62
CA LYS A 19 28.16 -20.01 2.89
C LYS A 19 27.52 -18.94 3.81
N ILE A 20 27.30 -19.28 5.08
CA ILE A 20 26.75 -18.39 6.10
C ILE A 20 27.83 -17.42 6.60
N ASP A 21 29.07 -17.88 6.78
CA ASP A 21 30.19 -17.02 7.21
C ASP A 21 30.50 -15.97 6.13
N ASP A 22 30.48 -16.38 4.84
CA ASP A 22 30.64 -15.47 3.71
C ASP A 22 29.49 -14.43 3.62
N LEU A 23 28.25 -14.81 3.97
CA LEU A 23 27.11 -13.89 4.00
C LEU A 23 27.21 -12.87 5.14
N ILE A 24 27.69 -13.29 6.30
CA ILE A 24 27.87 -12.41 7.47
C ILE A 24 29.02 -11.42 7.25
N GLU A 25 30.13 -11.86 6.65
CA GLU A 25 31.23 -10.96 6.29
C GLU A 25 30.80 -9.92 5.25
N ASN A 26 30.02 -10.33 4.24
CA ASN A 26 29.43 -9.41 3.27
C ASN A 26 28.48 -8.41 3.95
N GLU A 27 27.62 -8.85 4.87
CA GLU A 27 26.70 -7.96 5.59
C GLU A 27 27.44 -6.93 6.45
N ALA A 28 28.57 -7.32 7.06
CA ALA A 28 29.42 -6.42 7.81
C ALA A 28 30.13 -5.37 6.92
N GLU A 29 30.56 -5.74 5.72
CA GLU A 29 31.11 -4.79 4.74
C GLU A 29 30.06 -3.77 4.27
N ILE A 30 28.82 -4.19 4.05
CA ILE A 30 27.71 -3.32 3.66
C ILE A 30 27.43 -2.26 4.75
N ILE A 31 27.35 -2.70 6.01
CA ILE A 31 27.14 -1.80 7.14
C ILE A 31 28.30 -0.81 7.28
N ARG A 32 29.52 -1.24 6.94
CA ARG A 32 30.70 -0.38 6.97
C ARG A 32 30.70 0.65 5.84
N LEU A 33 30.33 0.26 4.61
CA LEU A 33 30.13 1.16 3.47
C LEU A 33 29.05 2.21 3.76
N ILE A 34 27.91 1.82 4.33
CA ILE A 34 26.83 2.75 4.73
C ILE A 34 27.31 3.75 5.79
N LYS A 35 28.22 3.34 6.70
CA LYS A 35 28.79 4.24 7.72
C LYS A 35 29.85 5.19 7.17
N GLU A 36 30.64 4.76 6.18
CA GLU A 36 31.69 5.58 5.57
C GLU A 36 31.11 6.61 4.59
N ASP A 37 30.07 6.24 3.81
CA ASP A 37 29.39 7.14 2.85
C ASP A 37 28.14 7.85 3.40
N GLY A 38 27.72 7.54 4.64
CA GLY A 38 26.56 8.15 5.31
C GLY A 38 26.64 9.67 5.51
N LYS A 39 27.77 10.31 5.16
CA LYS A 39 27.90 11.77 5.12
C LYS A 39 27.23 12.42 3.90
N LEU A 40 26.92 11.64 2.85
CA LEU A 40 26.23 12.13 1.64
C LEU A 40 24.71 11.92 1.66
N LEU A 41 24.18 11.16 2.62
CA LEU A 41 22.75 10.83 2.75
C LEU A 41 22.04 11.65 3.84
N ILE A 42 22.60 12.79 4.23
CA ILE A 42 21.93 13.70 5.16
C ILE A 42 20.86 14.46 4.37
N ASP A 43 19.61 14.04 4.58
CA ASP A 43 18.40 14.75 4.18
C ASP A 43 18.45 16.20 4.71
N ASN A 44 18.80 17.12 3.81
CA ASN A 44 18.74 18.57 4.06
C ASN A 44 17.30 19.08 3.84
N GLY A 45 16.30 18.44 4.45
CA GLY A 45 14.98 19.04 4.73
C GLY A 45 14.22 19.70 3.58
N ASP A 46 14.53 19.41 2.31
CA ASP A 46 13.93 20.06 1.14
C ASP A 46 12.86 19.18 0.45
N GLY A 47 12.43 18.09 1.10
CA GLY A 47 11.29 17.28 0.65
C GLY A 47 11.45 16.61 -0.72
N ARG A 48 12.62 16.68 -1.34
CA ARG A 48 12.90 16.04 -2.63
C ARG A 48 13.07 14.54 -2.40
N ASP A 49 12.23 13.74 -3.06
CA ASP A 49 12.34 12.29 -3.05
C ASP A 49 13.75 11.87 -3.48
N ILE A 50 14.43 11.08 -2.63
CA ILE A 50 15.77 10.55 -2.90
C ILE A 50 15.80 9.81 -4.25
N HIS A 51 14.68 9.19 -4.64
CA HIS A 51 14.56 8.54 -5.95
C HIS A 51 14.65 9.53 -7.11
N ASN A 52 14.07 10.73 -6.97
CA ASN A 52 14.15 11.77 -8.00
C ASN A 52 15.56 12.36 -8.08
N ILE A 53 16.23 12.57 -6.94
CA ILE A 53 17.62 13.07 -6.91
C ILE A 53 18.55 12.09 -7.64
N ILE A 54 18.41 10.79 -7.38
CA ILE A 54 19.22 9.74 -8.02
C ILE A 54 18.92 9.63 -9.53
N GLN A 55 17.70 9.94 -9.96
CA GLN A 55 17.33 9.91 -11.38
C GLN A 55 17.79 11.16 -12.15
N GLU A 56 17.73 12.34 -11.53
CA GLU A 56 18.11 13.61 -12.17
C GLU A 56 19.64 13.75 -12.29
N ASP A 57 20.39 13.24 -11.31
CA ASP A 57 21.86 13.28 -11.34
C ASP A 57 22.44 12.02 -11.97
N LYS A 58 23.01 12.19 -13.17
CA LYS A 58 23.64 11.10 -13.94
C LYS A 58 24.73 10.38 -13.17
N LEU A 59 25.52 11.06 -12.34
CA LEU A 59 26.64 10.46 -11.62
C LEU A 59 26.12 9.54 -10.51
N LEU A 60 25.18 10.05 -9.71
CA LEU A 60 24.48 9.29 -8.67
C LEU A 60 23.70 8.11 -9.24
N SER A 61 23.08 8.28 -10.41
CA SER A 61 22.38 7.18 -11.09
C SER A 61 23.30 6.02 -11.44
N VAL A 62 24.55 6.31 -11.82
CA VAL A 62 25.56 5.30 -12.18
C VAL A 62 26.08 4.61 -10.93
N GLU A 63 26.45 5.37 -9.89
CA GLU A 63 26.89 4.82 -8.61
C GLU A 63 25.82 3.94 -7.97
N PHE A 64 24.56 4.39 -7.95
CA PHE A 64 23.44 3.61 -7.44
C PHE A 64 23.24 2.30 -8.19
N ASN A 65 23.35 2.33 -9.53
CA ASN A 65 23.23 1.12 -10.34
C ASN A 65 24.44 0.17 -10.17
N GLU A 66 25.65 0.68 -9.95
CA GLU A 66 26.82 -0.16 -9.62
C GLU A 66 26.67 -0.85 -8.28
N VAL A 67 26.18 -0.14 -7.26
CA VAL A 67 25.89 -0.70 -5.94
C VAL A 67 24.80 -1.77 -6.03
N LEU A 68 23.73 -1.52 -6.77
CA LEU A 68 22.68 -2.52 -7.04
C LEU A 68 23.23 -3.78 -7.75
N LYS A 69 24.13 -3.61 -8.72
CA LYS A 69 24.79 -4.74 -9.41
C LYS A 69 25.63 -5.59 -8.47
N ARG A 70 26.31 -4.96 -7.50
CA ARG A 70 27.07 -5.68 -6.46
C ARG A 70 26.16 -6.50 -5.55
N PHE A 71 24.95 -6.03 -5.28
CA PHE A 71 23.99 -6.72 -4.41
C PHE A 71 23.23 -7.86 -5.07
N HIS A 72 22.89 -7.73 -6.35
CA HIS A 72 22.06 -8.73 -7.02
C HIS A 72 22.83 -9.84 -7.74
N GLY A 73 24.18 -9.81 -7.73
CA GLY A 73 24.99 -10.74 -8.52
C GLY A 73 24.75 -10.56 -10.03
N GLU A 74 25.56 -11.20 -10.88
CA GLU A 74 25.37 -11.19 -12.34
C GLU A 74 24.15 -12.00 -12.80
N GLU A 75 22.99 -11.83 -12.16
CA GLU A 75 21.74 -12.22 -12.78
C GLU A 75 21.33 -11.15 -13.79
N LYS A 76 21.25 -11.57 -15.05
CA LYS A 76 20.80 -10.79 -16.21
C LYS A 76 19.51 -10.02 -15.90
N SER A 77 19.64 -8.78 -15.44
CA SER A 77 18.53 -7.85 -15.26
C SER A 77 18.25 -7.11 -16.57
N ASP A 78 17.83 -7.87 -17.59
CA ASP A 78 17.00 -7.33 -18.69
C ASP A 78 15.52 -7.30 -18.26
N ILE A 79 15.25 -6.90 -17.01
CA ILE A 79 13.90 -6.52 -16.58
C ILE A 79 13.88 -5.00 -16.68
N PRO A 80 13.20 -4.42 -17.69
CA PRO A 80 13.06 -2.97 -17.78
C PRO A 80 12.53 -2.47 -16.43
N ARG A 81 13.13 -1.43 -15.84
CA ARG A 81 12.49 -0.69 -14.75
C ARG A 81 11.12 -0.29 -15.29
N LYS A 82 10.08 -0.96 -14.81
CA LYS A 82 8.71 -0.67 -15.21
C LYS A 82 8.39 0.67 -14.58
N GLU A 83 8.52 1.75 -15.35
CA GLU A 83 8.03 3.06 -14.95
C GLU A 83 6.53 2.89 -14.69
N PHE A 84 6.16 3.00 -13.41
CA PHE A 84 4.78 2.91 -12.99
C PHE A 84 4.19 4.31 -13.17
N ASP A 85 3.39 4.50 -14.22
CA ASP A 85 2.65 5.74 -14.38
C ASP A 85 1.65 5.84 -13.22
N GLU A 86 1.86 6.85 -12.37
CA GLU A 86 1.04 7.07 -11.19
C GLU A 86 -0.42 7.31 -11.57
N ASP A 87 -0.66 7.92 -12.73
CA ASP A 87 -1.97 8.38 -13.18
C ASP A 87 -2.91 7.25 -13.62
N GLU A 88 -2.36 6.08 -13.96
CA GLU A 88 -3.16 4.89 -14.30
C GLU A 88 -4.16 4.53 -13.19
N ASP A 89 -3.82 4.82 -11.94
CA ASP A 89 -4.64 4.43 -10.78
C ASP A 89 -5.82 5.42 -10.54
N ASP A 90 -5.87 6.54 -11.26
CA ASP A 90 -6.88 7.58 -11.06
C ASP A 90 -8.17 7.32 -11.84
N GLY A 91 -8.07 6.73 -13.03
CA GLY A 91 -9.22 6.40 -13.89
C GLY A 91 -9.76 4.99 -13.62
N TYR A 92 -11.08 4.83 -13.64
CA TYR A 92 -11.69 3.51 -13.62
C TYR A 92 -11.71 2.91 -15.04
N ASP A 93 -10.98 1.82 -15.26
CA ASP A 93 -11.00 1.06 -16.53
C ASP A 93 -11.87 -0.19 -16.41
N SER A 94 -13.08 -0.14 -16.99
CA SER A 94 -14.01 -1.26 -17.00
C SER A 94 -13.47 -2.51 -17.70
N ASN A 95 -12.63 -2.36 -18.73
CA ASN A 95 -12.08 -3.50 -19.47
C ASN A 95 -11.00 -4.20 -18.65
N GLU A 96 -10.11 -3.42 -18.00
CA GLU A 96 -9.10 -3.96 -17.08
C GLU A 96 -9.78 -4.75 -15.94
N HIS A 97 -10.83 -4.18 -15.36
CA HIS A 97 -11.59 -4.82 -14.28
C HIS A 97 -12.25 -6.12 -14.73
N HIS A 98 -12.85 -6.14 -15.93
CA HIS A 98 -13.48 -7.35 -16.47
C HIS A 98 -12.47 -8.45 -16.80
N GLN A 99 -11.33 -8.08 -17.40
CA GLN A 99 -10.30 -9.05 -17.77
C GLN A 99 -9.73 -9.77 -16.55
N LYS A 100 -9.44 -9.03 -15.47
CA LYS A 100 -8.96 -9.63 -14.22
C LYS A 100 -10.02 -10.49 -13.53
N THR A 101 -11.30 -10.12 -13.63
CA THR A 101 -12.42 -10.95 -13.13
C THR A 101 -12.43 -12.31 -13.84
N ILE A 102 -12.33 -12.32 -15.18
CA ILE A 102 -12.29 -13.55 -15.99
C ILE A 102 -11.09 -14.42 -15.60
N GLU A 103 -9.91 -13.82 -15.45
CA GLU A 103 -8.69 -14.52 -15.08
C GLU A 103 -8.85 -15.27 -13.73
N VAL A 104 -9.37 -14.57 -12.72
CA VAL A 104 -9.62 -15.16 -11.40
C VAL A 104 -10.70 -16.25 -11.44
N MET A 105 -11.80 -16.02 -12.16
CA MET A 105 -12.88 -17.02 -12.30
C MET A 105 -12.43 -18.30 -13.00
N ASN A 106 -11.55 -18.18 -14.00
CA ASN A 106 -10.99 -19.34 -14.68
C ASN A 106 -10.14 -20.21 -13.74
N THR A 107 -9.37 -19.59 -12.84
CA THR A 107 -8.58 -20.30 -11.83
C THR A 107 -9.46 -20.97 -10.77
N LEU A 108 -10.55 -20.31 -10.36
CA LEU A 108 -11.47 -20.80 -9.32
C LEU A 108 -12.27 -22.04 -9.71
N ASN A 109 -12.55 -22.24 -11.00
CA ASN A 109 -13.33 -23.38 -11.48
C ASN A 109 -12.73 -24.76 -11.11
N HIS A 110 -11.50 -24.81 -10.60
CA HIS A 110 -10.83 -26.04 -10.14
C HIS A 110 -10.89 -26.30 -8.62
N VAL A 111 -11.48 -25.41 -7.81
CA VAL A 111 -11.44 -25.51 -6.34
C VAL A 111 -12.80 -25.96 -5.78
N ILE A 112 -12.81 -27.11 -5.09
CA ILE A 112 -14.02 -27.76 -4.55
C ILE A 112 -14.59 -27.03 -3.30
N ASN A 113 -13.77 -26.20 -2.63
CA ASN A 113 -14.22 -25.37 -1.51
C ASN A 113 -14.54 -23.95 -1.98
N LYS A 114 -15.61 -23.35 -1.42
CA LYS A 114 -15.99 -21.95 -1.67
C LYS A 114 -14.88 -21.02 -1.17
N GLU A 115 -13.91 -20.75 -2.03
CA GLU A 115 -12.77 -19.90 -1.74
C GLU A 115 -13.25 -18.47 -1.48
N VAL A 116 -12.77 -17.88 -0.40
CA VAL A 116 -13.15 -16.53 0.02
C VAL A 116 -12.08 -15.57 -0.47
N ILE A 117 -12.44 -14.73 -1.44
CA ILE A 117 -11.50 -13.80 -2.07
C ILE A 117 -11.82 -12.37 -1.67
N PRO A 118 -11.07 -11.76 -0.73
CA PRO A 118 -11.21 -10.35 -0.45
C PRO A 118 -10.76 -9.51 -1.65
N PRO A 119 -11.27 -8.28 -1.82
CA PRO A 119 -10.76 -7.40 -2.85
C PRO A 119 -9.26 -7.12 -2.66
N GLU A 120 -8.58 -6.78 -3.73
CA GLU A 120 -7.17 -6.40 -3.67
C GLU A 120 -6.98 -5.20 -2.71
N ASN A 121 -5.83 -5.14 -2.04
CA ASN A 121 -5.52 -4.07 -1.09
C ASN A 121 -6.55 -3.93 0.06
N PHE A 122 -7.32 -4.98 0.35
CA PHE A 122 -8.28 -5.00 1.44
C PHE A 122 -7.60 -4.97 2.82
N SER A 123 -8.12 -4.16 3.74
CA SER A 123 -7.68 -4.15 5.13
C SER A 123 -8.74 -3.59 6.07
N HIS A 124 -8.66 -3.97 7.34
CA HIS A 124 -9.40 -3.32 8.41
C HIS A 124 -8.74 -1.98 8.78
N VAL A 125 -9.54 -0.95 9.03
CA VAL A 125 -9.05 0.37 9.42
C VAL A 125 -9.20 0.57 10.92
N VAL A 126 -10.44 0.61 11.42
CA VAL A 126 -10.78 0.81 12.83
C VAL A 126 -12.25 0.43 13.04
N GLY A 127 -12.57 -0.27 14.15
CA GLY A 127 -13.95 -0.65 14.48
C GLY A 127 -14.60 -1.47 13.36
N GLU A 128 -15.64 -0.93 12.73
CA GLU A 128 -16.31 -1.55 11.57
C GLU A 128 -16.06 -0.77 10.25
N ILE A 129 -14.93 -0.06 10.15
CA ILE A 129 -14.48 0.64 8.95
C ILE A 129 -13.39 -0.19 8.26
N TYR A 130 -13.57 -0.43 6.96
CA TYR A 130 -12.65 -1.20 6.12
C TYR A 130 -12.18 -0.37 4.92
N ARG A 131 -11.04 -0.74 4.34
CA ARG A 131 -10.51 -0.19 3.08
C ARG A 131 -10.32 -1.30 2.05
N SER A 132 -10.41 -0.97 0.76
CA SER A 132 -9.97 -1.85 -0.33
C SER A 132 -9.70 -1.10 -1.64
N SER A 133 -9.21 -1.84 -2.65
CA SER A 133 -9.38 -1.49 -4.05
C SER A 133 -10.84 -1.66 -4.49
N PHE A 134 -11.12 -1.36 -5.76
CA PHE A 134 -12.44 -1.47 -6.35
C PHE A 134 -12.93 -2.94 -6.33
N PRO A 135 -14.04 -3.25 -5.64
CA PRO A 135 -14.55 -4.61 -5.57
C PRO A 135 -14.97 -5.18 -6.93
N ARG A 136 -14.66 -6.45 -7.16
CA ARG A 136 -15.10 -7.23 -8.32
C ARG A 136 -16.08 -8.32 -7.92
N GLN A 137 -16.65 -8.99 -8.92
CA GLN A 137 -17.71 -9.98 -8.73
C GLN A 137 -17.28 -11.13 -7.82
N GLU A 138 -16.03 -11.59 -7.94
CA GLU A 138 -15.44 -12.61 -7.07
C GLU A 138 -15.39 -12.21 -5.59
N ASN A 139 -15.39 -10.90 -5.29
CA ASN A 139 -15.31 -10.39 -3.92
C ASN A 139 -16.66 -10.25 -3.23
N PHE A 140 -17.77 -10.30 -3.99
CA PHE A 140 -19.10 -10.02 -3.47
C PHE A 140 -19.51 -10.95 -2.33
N SER A 141 -19.13 -12.23 -2.42
CA SER A 141 -19.36 -13.22 -1.36
C SER A 141 -18.69 -12.80 -0.05
N PHE A 142 -17.44 -12.34 -0.11
CA PHE A 142 -16.70 -11.85 1.05
C PHE A 142 -17.35 -10.59 1.66
N LEU A 143 -17.71 -9.62 0.81
CA LEU A 143 -18.29 -8.35 1.28
C LEU A 143 -19.64 -8.54 1.97
N HIS A 144 -20.50 -9.42 1.46
CA HIS A 144 -21.82 -9.64 2.03
C HIS A 144 -21.79 -10.67 3.18
N GLU A 145 -21.22 -11.85 2.97
CA GLU A 145 -21.35 -12.96 3.93
C GLU A 145 -20.39 -12.82 5.11
N ARG A 146 -19.18 -12.28 4.87
CA ARG A 146 -18.13 -12.20 5.90
C ARG A 146 -18.15 -10.87 6.63
N LEU A 147 -18.10 -9.75 5.89
CA LEU A 147 -18.08 -8.41 6.49
C LEU A 147 -19.47 -7.91 6.90
N LYS A 148 -20.53 -8.43 6.27
CA LYS A 148 -21.92 -8.01 6.52
C LYS A 148 -22.08 -6.49 6.40
N LEU A 149 -21.50 -5.94 5.33
CA LEU A 149 -21.52 -4.50 5.09
C LEU A 149 -22.94 -3.94 5.09
N LYS A 150 -23.09 -2.76 5.68
CA LYS A 150 -24.31 -1.96 5.62
C LYS A 150 -24.19 -0.87 4.55
N SER A 151 -22.99 -0.34 4.36
CA SER A 151 -22.75 0.67 3.33
C SER A 151 -21.36 0.59 2.70
N ILE A 152 -21.23 1.24 1.55
CA ILE A 152 -19.96 1.42 0.84
C ILE A 152 -19.80 2.91 0.54
N LEU A 153 -18.61 3.45 0.77
CA LEU A 153 -18.19 4.77 0.31
C LEU A 153 -17.21 4.61 -0.87
N VAL A 154 -17.64 5.04 -2.05
CA VAL A 154 -16.78 5.14 -3.23
C VAL A 154 -16.26 6.58 -3.41
N LEU A 155 -14.96 6.69 -3.64
CA LEU A 155 -14.25 7.98 -3.72
C LEU A 155 -13.96 8.46 -5.15
N ILE A 156 -14.47 7.74 -6.15
CA ILE A 156 -14.26 8.07 -7.57
C ILE A 156 -15.45 8.89 -8.11
N PRO A 157 -15.21 9.90 -8.97
CA PRO A 157 -16.29 10.69 -9.56
C PRO A 157 -17.08 9.97 -10.67
N GLU A 158 -16.53 8.92 -11.26
CA GLU A 158 -17.15 8.15 -12.34
C GLU A 158 -18.41 7.39 -11.88
N GLU A 159 -19.30 7.09 -12.82
CA GLU A 159 -20.48 6.29 -12.52
C GLU A 159 -20.10 4.88 -12.07
N TYR A 160 -20.80 4.39 -11.05
CA TYR A 160 -20.55 3.06 -10.50
C TYR A 160 -21.03 1.98 -11.49
N PRO A 161 -20.25 0.90 -11.73
CA PRO A 161 -20.61 -0.17 -12.65
C PRO A 161 -21.96 -0.80 -12.30
N GLN A 162 -22.76 -1.09 -13.33
CA GLN A 162 -24.11 -1.61 -13.14
C GLN A 162 -24.14 -2.97 -12.44
N GLU A 163 -23.15 -3.82 -12.69
CA GLU A 163 -23.03 -5.11 -12.03
C GLU A 163 -22.88 -4.95 -10.50
N ASN A 164 -21.97 -4.08 -10.07
CA ASN A 164 -21.81 -3.76 -8.66
C ASN A 164 -23.07 -3.12 -8.09
N LEU A 165 -23.70 -2.17 -8.81
CA LEU A 165 -24.96 -1.56 -8.37
C LEU A 165 -26.07 -2.59 -8.16
N ASN A 166 -26.16 -3.60 -9.02
CA ASN A 166 -27.14 -4.67 -8.88
C ASN A 166 -26.88 -5.51 -7.63
N PHE A 167 -25.62 -5.85 -7.35
CA PHE A 167 -25.24 -6.54 -6.11
C PHE A 167 -25.61 -5.73 -4.86
N LEU A 168 -25.35 -4.42 -4.85
CA LEU A 168 -25.70 -3.54 -3.73
C LEU A 168 -27.21 -3.46 -3.51
N LYS A 169 -28.01 -3.38 -4.59
CA LYS A 169 -29.47 -3.39 -4.52
C LYS A 169 -30.01 -4.72 -3.97
N LEU A 170 -29.45 -5.85 -4.41
CA LEU A 170 -29.88 -7.18 -3.98
C LEU A 170 -29.57 -7.44 -2.49
N THR A 171 -28.44 -6.94 -2.01
CA THR A 171 -27.98 -7.16 -0.63
C THR A 171 -28.46 -6.09 0.35
N GLY A 172 -29.03 -4.98 -0.14
CA GLY A 172 -29.46 -3.86 0.69
C GLY A 172 -28.32 -2.97 1.18
N ILE A 173 -27.14 -3.06 0.57
CA ILE A 173 -25.98 -2.24 0.91
C ILE A 173 -26.14 -0.84 0.32
N LYS A 174 -26.07 0.19 1.18
CA LYS A 174 -26.21 1.59 0.74
C LYS A 174 -24.91 2.11 0.14
N LEU A 175 -24.96 2.66 -1.07
CA LEU A 175 -23.81 3.33 -1.69
C LEU A 175 -23.81 4.82 -1.34
N TYR A 176 -22.67 5.31 -0.88
CA TYR A 176 -22.32 6.72 -0.80
C TYR A 176 -21.22 7.01 -1.81
N GLN A 177 -21.32 8.12 -2.52
CA GLN A 177 -20.32 8.55 -3.49
C GLN A 177 -19.84 9.96 -3.15
N VAL A 178 -18.54 10.11 -3.00
CA VAL A 178 -17.85 11.39 -2.86
C VAL A 178 -16.73 11.41 -3.88
N GLY A 179 -17.05 11.89 -5.09
CA GLY A 179 -16.10 11.91 -6.19
C GLY A 179 -14.96 12.89 -5.94
N MET A 180 -13.75 12.37 -5.72
CA MET A 180 -12.53 13.14 -5.57
C MET A 180 -11.68 13.02 -6.83
N SER A 181 -11.20 14.15 -7.34
CA SER A 181 -10.06 14.16 -8.27
C SER A 181 -8.81 13.67 -7.52
N GLY A 182 -7.96 12.85 -8.15
CA GLY A 182 -6.68 12.47 -7.56
C GLY A 182 -5.80 13.70 -7.30
N ASN A 183 -4.93 13.64 -6.28
CA ASN A 183 -3.91 14.66 -6.11
C ASN A 183 -2.85 14.48 -7.21
N LYS A 184 -2.64 15.49 -8.04
CA LYS A 184 -1.67 15.48 -9.14
C LYS A 184 -0.89 16.79 -9.19
N GLU A 185 0.41 16.68 -9.45
CA GLU A 185 1.20 17.84 -9.80
C GLU A 185 0.76 18.41 -11.15
N PRO A 186 0.83 19.74 -11.35
CA PRO A 186 1.33 20.73 -10.40
C PRO A 186 0.26 21.32 -9.45
N PHE A 187 -1.05 21.21 -9.72
CA PHE A 187 -2.08 21.99 -9.00
C PHE A 187 -3.41 21.28 -8.70
N VAL A 188 -3.51 19.96 -8.88
CA VAL A 188 -4.75 19.24 -8.59
C VAL A 188 -4.70 18.73 -7.15
N ASN A 189 -5.54 19.31 -6.29
CA ASN A 189 -5.69 18.88 -4.90
C ASN A 189 -7.11 18.37 -4.64
N ILE A 190 -7.23 17.35 -3.78
CA ILE A 190 -8.50 16.93 -3.19
C ILE A 190 -9.05 18.11 -2.37
N PRO A 191 -10.25 18.61 -2.67
CA PRO A 191 -10.85 19.67 -1.87
C PRO A 191 -11.14 19.19 -0.43
N SER A 192 -10.67 19.93 0.58
CA SER A 192 -10.87 19.56 2.00
C SER A 192 -12.33 19.30 2.36
N HIS A 193 -13.27 20.07 1.80
CA HIS A 193 -14.71 19.91 2.08
C HIS A 193 -15.25 18.54 1.62
N LEU A 194 -14.73 17.97 0.53
CA LEU A 194 -15.10 16.61 0.09
C LEU A 194 -14.58 15.58 1.09
N LEU A 195 -13.38 15.79 1.62
CA LEU A 195 -12.84 14.95 2.67
C LEU A 195 -13.67 15.01 3.94
N THR A 196 -14.05 16.21 4.40
CA THR A 196 -14.92 16.41 5.56
C THR A 196 -16.27 15.69 5.38
N LYS A 197 -16.87 15.79 4.19
CA LYS A 197 -18.11 15.06 3.85
C LYS A 197 -17.91 13.55 3.88
N ALA A 198 -16.81 13.04 3.33
CA ALA A 198 -16.47 11.62 3.36
C ALA A 198 -16.25 11.13 4.81
N LEU A 199 -15.55 11.91 5.63
CA LEU A 199 -15.34 11.63 7.05
C LEU A 199 -16.68 11.57 7.80
N GLU A 200 -17.58 12.52 7.60
CA GLU A 200 -18.89 12.51 8.26
C GLU A 200 -19.70 11.23 7.93
N ILE A 201 -19.61 10.75 6.69
CA ILE A 201 -20.26 9.51 6.26
C ILE A 201 -19.68 8.29 6.98
N VAL A 202 -18.35 8.14 7.00
CA VAL A 202 -17.68 6.93 7.53
C VAL A 202 -17.68 6.89 9.06
N LEU A 203 -17.62 8.05 9.72
CA LEU A 203 -17.57 8.14 11.18
C LEU A 203 -18.93 7.94 11.82
N ASN A 204 -20.04 8.06 11.07
CA ASN A 204 -21.37 7.80 11.58
C ASN A 204 -21.61 6.29 11.79
N PRO A 205 -21.79 5.81 13.04
CA PRO A 205 -21.99 4.38 13.31
C PRO A 205 -23.24 3.80 12.65
N ALA A 206 -24.23 4.63 12.31
CA ALA A 206 -25.43 4.18 11.60
C ALA A 206 -25.12 3.63 10.19
N ASN A 207 -24.00 4.04 9.59
CA ASN A 207 -23.55 3.58 8.28
C ASN A 207 -22.65 2.33 8.35
N GLN A 208 -22.16 1.97 9.54
CA GLN A 208 -21.23 0.85 9.72
C GLN A 208 -21.96 -0.50 9.86
N PRO A 209 -21.37 -1.63 9.43
CA PRO A 209 -20.03 -1.78 8.81
C PRO A 209 -19.92 -1.14 7.43
N ILE A 210 -18.82 -0.40 7.20
CA ILE A 210 -18.61 0.39 5.97
C ILE A 210 -17.29 0.06 5.28
N LEU A 211 -17.33 -0.08 3.95
CA LEU A 211 -16.15 -0.22 3.11
C LEU A 211 -15.83 1.09 2.39
N ILE A 212 -14.59 1.55 2.48
CA ILE A 212 -14.06 2.69 1.75
C ILE A 212 -13.22 2.17 0.58
N HIS A 213 -13.51 2.61 -0.64
CA HIS A 213 -12.65 2.27 -1.78
C HIS A 213 -12.58 3.39 -2.83
N CYS A 214 -11.51 3.35 -3.61
CA CYS A 214 -11.38 4.06 -4.88
C CYS A 214 -11.11 3.02 -5.98
N ASN A 215 -10.27 3.31 -6.98
CA ASN A 215 -9.87 2.31 -7.98
C ASN A 215 -8.90 1.28 -7.40
N ARG A 216 -7.72 1.70 -6.95
CA ARG A 216 -6.68 0.79 -6.39
C ARG A 216 -6.62 0.78 -4.86
N GLY A 217 -7.42 1.62 -4.19
CA GLY A 217 -7.40 1.73 -2.73
C GLY A 217 -6.13 2.37 -2.17
N LYS A 218 -5.41 3.14 -2.99
CA LYS A 218 -4.08 3.73 -2.70
C LYS A 218 -4.18 5.21 -2.33
N HIS A 219 -4.36 6.09 -3.31
CA HIS A 219 -4.26 7.56 -3.14
C HIS A 219 -5.44 8.17 -2.39
N ARG A 220 -6.62 8.26 -3.03
CA ARG A 220 -7.85 8.84 -2.46
C ARG A 220 -8.27 8.15 -1.16
N THR A 221 -8.29 6.80 -1.17
CA THR A 221 -8.55 6.02 0.04
C THR A 221 -7.48 6.28 1.10
N GLY A 222 -6.19 6.28 0.73
CA GLY A 222 -5.09 6.53 1.67
C GLY A 222 -5.16 7.90 2.32
N CYS A 223 -5.50 8.96 1.58
CA CYS A 223 -5.72 10.30 2.11
C CYS A 223 -6.83 10.32 3.16
N LEU A 224 -7.99 9.71 2.83
CA LEU A 224 -9.12 9.64 3.75
C LEU A 224 -8.76 8.85 5.02
N ILE A 225 -8.13 7.69 4.87
CA ILE A 225 -7.70 6.88 6.02
C ILE A 225 -6.67 7.64 6.86
N GLY A 226 -5.70 8.32 6.24
CA GLY A 226 -4.71 9.13 6.95
C GLY A 226 -5.35 10.22 7.80
N CYS A 227 -6.42 10.85 7.31
CA CYS A 227 -7.18 11.82 8.08
C CYS A 227 -8.03 11.19 9.19
N ILE A 228 -8.52 9.95 9.02
CA ILE A 228 -9.10 9.17 10.13
C ILE A 228 -8.03 8.93 11.21
N ARG A 229 -6.79 8.58 10.82
CA ARG A 229 -5.69 8.39 11.79
C ARG A 229 -5.33 9.68 12.53
N LYS A 230 -5.38 10.84 11.86
CA LYS A 230 -5.24 12.16 12.54
C LYS A 230 -6.30 12.36 13.62
N LEU A 231 -7.56 11.98 13.37
CA LEU A 231 -8.63 12.02 14.38
C LEU A 231 -8.40 11.06 15.55
N GLN A 232 -7.64 9.98 15.34
CA GLN A 232 -7.20 9.07 16.41
C GLN A 232 -5.96 9.59 17.17
N ASN A 233 -5.47 10.80 16.86
CA ASN A 233 -4.24 11.39 17.40
C ASN A 233 -2.99 10.52 17.16
N TRP A 234 -2.91 9.84 16.01
CA TRP A 234 -1.68 9.14 15.61
C TRP A 234 -0.58 10.15 15.22
N SER A 235 0.68 9.76 15.39
CA SER A 235 1.80 10.57 14.90
C SER A 235 1.88 10.53 13.37
N LEU A 236 2.23 11.65 12.74
CA LEU A 236 2.37 11.74 11.28
C LEU A 236 3.31 10.66 10.71
N THR A 237 4.35 10.28 11.46
CA THR A 237 5.27 9.18 11.11
C THR A 237 4.53 7.87 10.86
N MET A 238 3.64 7.46 11.76
CA MET A 238 2.87 6.21 11.62
C MET A 238 1.78 6.33 10.56
N ILE A 239 1.21 7.51 10.40
CA ILE A 239 0.20 7.78 9.36
C ILE A 239 0.84 7.63 7.96
N PHE A 240 2.01 8.23 7.75
CA PHE A 240 2.71 8.17 6.47
C PHE A 240 3.26 6.77 6.20
N ASP A 241 3.74 6.06 7.21
CA ASP A 241 4.14 4.65 7.06
C ASP A 241 2.95 3.78 6.62
N GLU A 242 1.78 3.91 7.26
CA GLU A 242 0.57 3.19 6.83
C GLU A 242 0.17 3.55 5.40
N TYR A 243 0.17 4.85 5.07
CA TYR A 243 -0.13 5.30 3.71
C TYR A 243 0.80 4.65 2.69
N ARG A 244 2.13 4.75 2.88
CA ARG A 244 3.13 4.22 1.95
C ARG A 244 3.01 2.71 1.81
N ARG A 245 2.75 1.98 2.90
CA ARG A 245 2.53 0.53 2.87
C ARG A 245 1.39 0.12 1.94
N PHE A 246 0.27 0.83 1.96
CA PHE A 246 -0.86 0.53 1.07
C PHE A 246 -0.72 1.14 -0.34
N ALA A 247 0.00 2.25 -0.47
CA ALA A 247 0.19 2.94 -1.74
C ALA A 247 1.34 2.37 -2.58
N PHE A 248 2.28 1.62 -2.00
CA PHE A 248 3.39 1.00 -2.71
C PHE A 248 2.93 0.19 -3.95
N PRO A 249 3.59 0.30 -5.11
CA PRO A 249 4.79 1.08 -5.40
C PRO A 249 4.54 2.55 -5.76
N LYS A 250 3.29 2.97 -5.94
CA LYS A 250 2.89 4.31 -6.44
C LYS A 250 2.54 5.28 -5.29
N ALA A 251 3.40 5.43 -4.29
CA ALA A 251 3.14 6.35 -3.18
C ALA A 251 3.43 7.80 -3.56
N ARG A 252 2.46 8.71 -3.36
CA ARG A 252 2.57 10.13 -3.72
C ARG A 252 2.94 11.00 -2.52
N ALA A 253 3.85 11.95 -2.69
CA ALA A 253 4.19 12.93 -1.64
C ALA A 253 3.04 13.91 -1.38
N LEU A 254 2.33 14.33 -2.44
CA LEU A 254 1.18 15.25 -2.33
C LEU A 254 0.06 14.71 -1.43
N ASP A 255 -0.19 13.40 -1.45
CA ASP A 255 -1.18 12.78 -0.57
C ASP A 255 -0.79 12.90 0.91
N GLN A 256 0.50 12.74 1.23
CA GLN A 256 1.03 12.87 2.59
C GLN A 256 0.96 14.32 3.06
N GLN A 257 1.37 15.27 2.20
CA GLN A 257 1.24 16.70 2.47
C GLN A 257 -0.22 17.10 2.67
N PHE A 258 -1.15 16.55 1.88
CA PHE A 258 -2.57 16.79 2.05
C PHE A 258 -3.06 16.30 3.41
N ILE A 259 -2.68 15.09 3.84
CA ILE A 259 -3.00 14.57 5.17
C ILE A 259 -2.46 15.52 6.25
N GLU A 260 -1.20 15.94 6.16
CA GLU A 260 -0.57 16.86 7.11
C GLU A 260 -1.34 18.17 7.24
N MET A 261 -1.66 18.79 6.11
CA MET A 261 -2.27 20.11 6.02
C MET A 261 -3.78 20.13 6.25
N TYR A 262 -4.45 18.97 6.24
CA TYR A 262 -5.90 18.90 6.48
C TYR A 262 -6.25 19.40 7.89
N ASP A 263 -7.01 20.48 7.97
CA ASP A 263 -7.59 21.00 9.21
C ASP A 263 -8.77 20.12 9.64
N ASP A 264 -8.62 19.46 10.79
CA ASP A 264 -9.59 18.52 11.32
C ASP A 264 -10.53 19.12 12.38
N ASP A 265 -10.49 20.44 12.61
CA ASP A 265 -11.30 21.12 13.62
C ASP A 265 -12.81 20.99 13.35
N GLU A 266 -13.24 21.20 12.10
CA GLU A 266 -14.65 21.10 11.72
C GLU A 266 -15.21 19.70 11.99
N ILE A 267 -14.50 18.67 11.52
CA ILE A 267 -14.94 17.29 11.68
C ILE A 267 -14.84 16.83 13.14
N LYS A 268 -13.83 17.29 13.91
CA LYS A 268 -13.74 17.04 15.35
C LYS A 268 -14.95 17.61 16.10
N ARG A 269 -15.40 18.82 15.73
CA ARG A 269 -16.60 19.43 16.33
C ARG A 269 -17.86 18.61 16.03
N ILE A 270 -18.05 18.17 14.78
CA ILE A 270 -19.19 17.32 14.39
C ILE A 270 -19.15 15.98 15.12
N ALA A 271 -17.98 15.32 15.11
CA ALA A 271 -17.79 14.02 15.74
C ALA A 271 -17.98 14.08 17.26
N SER A 272 -17.50 15.14 17.92
CA SER A 272 -17.70 15.35 19.36
C SER A 272 -19.17 15.61 19.70
N LYS A 273 -19.87 16.41 18.88
CA LYS A 273 -21.31 16.67 19.07
C LYS A 273 -22.14 15.38 18.99
N ASN A 274 -21.76 14.45 18.12
CA ASN A 274 -22.48 13.20 17.90
C ASN A 274 -21.92 12.01 18.72
N ASN A 275 -20.97 12.25 19.64
CA ASN A 275 -20.28 11.21 20.42
C ASN A 275 -19.64 10.10 19.56
N TRP A 276 -19.03 10.46 18.44
CA TRP A 276 -18.29 9.52 17.58
C TRP A 276 -16.84 9.32 18.02
N LEU A 277 -16.27 10.25 18.80
CA LEU A 277 -14.92 10.15 19.35
C LEU A 277 -14.96 9.73 20.83
N PRO A 278 -13.99 8.92 21.31
CA PRO A 278 -12.90 8.31 20.54
C PRO A 278 -13.39 7.13 19.68
N LEU A 279 -12.73 6.91 18.53
CA LEU A 279 -13.02 5.77 17.65
C LEU A 279 -12.64 4.46 18.34
N GLN A 280 -13.60 3.53 18.40
CA GLN A 280 -13.43 2.23 19.05
C GLN A 280 -12.85 1.20 18.09
N TRP A 281 -11.99 0.31 18.61
CA TRP A 281 -11.40 -0.81 17.87
C TRP A 281 -12.23 -2.07 17.99
#